data_AF-A0A3B8ZNM7-F1
#
_entry.id   AF-A0A3B8ZNM7-F1
#
_cell.length_a   1.000
_cell.length_b   1.000
_cell.length_c   1.000
_cell.angle_alpha   90.00
_cell.angle_beta   90.00
_cell.angle_gamma   90.00
#
_symmetry.space_group_name_H-M   'P 1'
#
loop_
_entity.id
_entity.type
_entity.pdbx_description
1 polymer ?
#
loop_
_entity_poly.entity_id
_entity_poly.type
_entity_poly.pdbx_seq_one_letter_code
_entity_poly.pdbx_strand_id
1 'polypeptide(L)'
;DPVWITFDHWGRMFVAEYADYPNGPVDQRAPPLSRIVMLEDSDGDTGIDRRYVFAEQLNYCHSIMAFRDGLLAGTKEAILYLKDSDWDHKADVREVLFGGFQSPHPQMQIGCPQWGIDNWI
;
A
#
# COMPACT_ATOMS: atom_id res chain seq x y z
N ASP A 1 6.23 -10.87 -0.32
CA ASP A 1 5.45 -11.34 -1.47
C ASP A 1 4.93 -10.12 -2.23
N PRO A 2 5.67 -9.59 -3.22
CA PRO A 2 5.27 -8.40 -3.95
C PRO A 2 4.14 -8.72 -4.94
N VAL A 3 3.02 -7.99 -4.86
CA VAL A 3 1.82 -8.29 -5.68
C VAL A 3 1.29 -7.10 -6.48
N TRP A 4 1.70 -5.88 -6.14
CA TRP A 4 1.25 -4.67 -6.82
C TRP A 4 2.32 -3.60 -6.77
N ILE A 5 2.41 -2.80 -7.83
CA ILE A 5 3.31 -1.65 -7.90
C ILE A 5 2.57 -0.39 -8.35
N THR A 6 3.03 0.78 -7.92
CA THR A 6 2.59 2.08 -8.43
C THR A 6 3.74 3.08 -8.34
N PHE A 7 3.67 4.15 -9.15
CA PHE A 7 4.65 5.24 -9.13
C PHE A 7 3.93 6.52 -8.74
N ASP A 8 4.52 7.30 -7.85
CA ASP A 8 4.02 8.64 -7.58
C ASP A 8 4.54 9.67 -8.60
N HIS A 9 4.12 10.92 -8.42
CA HIS A 9 4.47 12.00 -9.33
C HIS A 9 5.93 12.48 -9.20
N TRP A 10 6.67 12.00 -8.20
CA TRP A 10 8.13 12.18 -8.09
C TRP A 10 8.91 11.03 -8.73
N GLY A 11 8.22 10.00 -9.25
CA GLY A 11 8.83 8.84 -9.86
C GLY A 11 9.29 7.78 -8.85
N ARG A 12 8.92 7.91 -7.56
CA ARG A 12 9.24 6.89 -6.54
C ARG A 12 8.36 5.68 -6.75
N MET A 13 8.95 4.48 -6.69
CA MET A 13 8.21 3.23 -6.86
C MET A 13 7.74 2.72 -5.51
N PHE A 14 6.45 2.39 -5.41
CA PHE A 14 5.88 1.73 -4.24
C PHE A 14 5.44 0.32 -4.60
N VAL A 15 5.65 -0.62 -3.68
CA VAL A 15 5.29 -2.03 -3.84
C VAL A 15 4.45 -2.49 -2.67
N ALA A 16 3.28 -3.07 -2.95
CA ALA A 16 2.49 -3.78 -1.95
C ALA A 16 3.07 -5.19 -1.77
N GLU A 17 3.49 -5.51 -0.55
CA GLU A 17 3.92 -6.84 -0.13
C GLU A 17 2.80 -7.51 0.68
N TYR A 18 2.20 -8.56 0.11
CA TYR A 18 0.97 -9.20 0.60
C TYR A 18 1.24 -10.41 1.50
N ALA A 19 2.00 -10.19 2.57
CA ALA A 19 2.49 -11.26 3.44
C ALA A 19 1.41 -11.96 4.28
N ASP A 20 0.19 -11.42 4.35
CA ASP A 20 -0.94 -12.08 5.03
C ASP A 20 -1.53 -13.23 4.21
N TYR A 21 -1.24 -13.34 2.91
CA TYR A 21 -1.89 -14.36 2.10
C TYR A 21 -1.29 -15.77 2.31
N PRO A 22 -2.10 -16.83 2.45
CA PRO A 22 -3.56 -16.83 2.64
C PRO A 22 -4.00 -16.80 4.12
N ASN A 23 -3.09 -17.04 5.06
CA ASN A 23 -3.43 -17.44 6.43
C ASN A 23 -3.43 -16.31 7.46
N GLY A 24 -2.86 -15.16 7.13
CA GLY A 24 -2.60 -14.07 8.06
C GLY A 24 -1.53 -14.45 9.11
N PRO A 25 -1.42 -13.67 10.19
CA PRO A 25 -0.54 -14.01 11.30
C PRO A 25 -0.98 -15.31 12.01
N VAL A 26 0.00 -16.09 12.46
CA VAL A 26 -0.23 -17.37 13.18
C VAL A 26 -1.00 -17.15 14.49
N ASP A 27 -0.64 -16.08 15.22
CA ASP A 27 -1.39 -15.60 16.37
C ASP A 27 -2.37 -14.52 15.92
N GLN A 28 -3.67 -14.72 16.15
CA GLN A 28 -4.71 -13.73 15.80
C GLN A 28 -4.56 -12.40 16.54
N ARG A 29 -3.77 -12.35 17.62
CA ARG A 29 -3.45 -11.12 18.34
C ARG A 29 -2.22 -10.40 17.79
N ALA A 30 -1.43 -11.06 16.94
CA ALA A 30 -0.28 -10.42 16.32
C ALA A 30 -0.74 -9.40 15.26
N PRO A 31 0.07 -8.35 15.01
CA PRO A 31 -0.24 -7.38 13.97
C PRO A 31 -0.36 -8.03 12.58
N PRO A 32 -1.13 -7.43 11.66
CA PRO A 32 -1.13 -7.84 10.26
C PRO A 32 0.26 -7.80 9.64
N LEU A 33 0.49 -8.60 8.61
CA LEU A 33 1.81 -8.83 8.04
C LEU A 33 2.07 -8.04 6.75
N SER A 34 1.02 -7.63 6.03
CA SER A 34 1.21 -6.90 4.78
C SER A 34 1.79 -5.50 5.02
N ARG A 35 2.56 -5.05 4.04
CA ARG A 35 3.26 -3.77 4.08
C ARG A 35 3.37 -3.16 2.69
N ILE A 36 3.68 -1.88 2.65
CA ILE A 36 4.05 -1.14 1.46
C ILE A 36 5.51 -0.72 1.64
N VAL A 37 6.31 -0.95 0.60
CA VAL A 37 7.70 -0.51 0.57
C VAL A 37 7.89 0.52 -0.52
N MET A 38 8.75 1.49 -0.26
CA MET A 38 9.20 2.45 -1.25
C MET A 38 10.59 2.03 -1.73
N LEU A 39 10.78 2.03 -3.04
CA LEU A 39 12.00 1.71 -3.73
C LEU A 39 12.50 2.98 -4.42
N GLU A 40 13.78 3.28 -4.24
CA GLU A 40 14.42 4.48 -4.74
C GLU A 40 15.74 4.11 -5.43
N ASP A 41 16.03 4.83 -6.51
CA ASP A 41 17.35 4.97 -7.12
C ASP A 41 17.94 6.28 -6.59
N SER A 42 18.91 6.18 -5.68
CA SER A 42 19.42 7.34 -4.94
C SER A 42 20.59 8.06 -5.63
N ASP A 43 21.13 7.50 -6.71
CA ASP A 43 22.26 8.08 -7.46
C ASP A 43 21.97 8.33 -8.96
N GLY A 44 20.79 7.92 -9.44
CA GLY A 44 20.31 8.17 -10.80
C GLY A 44 20.93 7.24 -11.84
N ASP A 45 21.53 6.13 -11.43
CA ASP A 45 22.18 5.17 -12.33
C ASP A 45 21.22 4.17 -12.98
N THR A 46 19.91 4.35 -12.75
CA THR A 46 18.77 3.50 -13.17
C THR A 46 18.60 2.20 -12.38
N GLY A 47 19.47 1.95 -11.40
CA GLY A 47 19.38 0.86 -10.45
C GLY A 47 18.64 1.28 -9.17
N ILE A 48 17.66 0.48 -8.75
CA ILE A 48 17.11 0.62 -7.39
C ILE A 48 18.17 0.16 -6.39
N ASP A 49 18.62 1.07 -5.53
CA ASP A 49 19.67 0.83 -4.54
C ASP A 49 19.15 0.94 -3.08
N ARG A 50 17.96 1.52 -2.88
CA ARG A 50 17.34 1.68 -1.55
C ARG A 50 15.94 1.09 -1.45
N ARG A 51 15.64 0.60 -0.25
CA ARG A 51 14.33 0.06 0.13
C ARG A 51 13.93 0.56 1.50
N TYR A 52 12.78 1.21 1.58
CA TYR A 52 12.18 1.75 2.80
C TYR A 52 10.86 1.05 3.09
N VAL A 53 10.58 0.75 4.36
CA VAL A 53 9.24 0.31 4.76
C VAL A 53 8.39 1.56 4.94
N PHE A 54 7.59 1.86 3.91
CA PHE A 54 6.75 3.05 3.87
C PHE A 54 5.56 2.93 4.84
N ALA A 55 4.85 1.80 4.81
CA ALA A 55 3.76 1.51 5.73
C ALA A 55 3.73 0.02 6.06
N GLU A 56 3.46 -0.33 7.31
CA GLU A 56 3.41 -1.71 7.79
C GLU A 56 2.15 -1.97 8.60
N GLN A 57 1.95 -3.23 9.00
CA GLN A 57 0.78 -3.66 9.78
C GLN A 57 -0.53 -3.33 9.04
N LEU A 58 -0.55 -3.65 7.74
CA LEU A 58 -1.71 -3.47 6.88
C LEU A 58 -2.45 -4.80 6.76
N ASN A 59 -3.76 -4.78 6.98
CA ASN A 59 -4.58 -6.00 6.99
C ASN A 59 -4.89 -6.47 5.56
N TYR A 60 -4.16 -7.47 5.09
CA TYR A 60 -4.31 -8.01 3.73
C TYR A 60 -4.24 -6.93 2.62
N CYS A 61 -3.25 -6.05 2.69
CA CYS A 61 -3.05 -5.02 1.67
C CYS A 61 -2.48 -5.63 0.38
N HIS A 62 -3.28 -5.60 -0.69
CA HIS A 62 -2.95 -6.26 -1.96
C HIS A 62 -2.99 -5.32 -3.17
N SER A 63 -3.43 -4.07 -3.00
CA SER A 63 -3.46 -3.08 -4.07
C SER A 63 -3.18 -1.68 -3.55
N ILE A 64 -2.46 -0.88 -4.35
CA ILE A 64 -2.10 0.49 -4.03
C ILE A 64 -2.18 1.37 -5.27
N MET A 65 -2.45 2.66 -5.07
CA MET A 65 -2.50 3.66 -6.13
C MET A 65 -1.94 4.98 -5.61
N ALA A 66 -1.02 5.59 -6.35
CA ALA A 66 -0.58 6.95 -6.06
C ALA A 66 -1.76 7.93 -6.14
N PHE A 67 -1.94 8.73 -5.08
CA PHE A 67 -3.05 9.67 -4.97
C PHE A 67 -2.62 10.90 -4.18
N ARG A 68 -2.71 12.07 -4.84
CA ARG A 68 -2.21 13.34 -4.28
C ARG A 68 -0.73 13.19 -3.86
N ASP A 69 -0.41 13.52 -2.61
CA ASP A 69 0.94 13.40 -2.02
C ASP A 69 1.15 12.05 -1.31
N GLY A 70 0.30 11.06 -1.53
CA GLY A 70 0.34 9.78 -0.81
C GLY A 70 -0.17 8.62 -1.64
N LEU A 71 -0.68 7.59 -0.96
CA LEU A 71 -1.20 6.38 -1.54
C LEU A 71 -2.62 6.10 -1.05
N LEU A 72 -3.49 5.65 -1.96
CA LEU A 72 -4.64 4.84 -1.60
C LEU A 72 -4.20 3.39 -1.47
N ALA A 73 -4.58 2.72 -0.39
CA ALA A 73 -4.28 1.31 -0.15
C ALA A 73 -5.57 0.51 0.09
N GLY A 74 -5.81 -0.48 -0.77
CA GLY A 74 -6.89 -1.44 -0.63
C GLY A 74 -6.51 -2.53 0.37
N THR A 75 -7.24 -2.60 1.48
CA THR A 75 -7.09 -3.59 2.54
C THR A 75 -8.36 -4.42 2.68
N LYS A 76 -8.34 -5.46 3.51
CA LYS A 76 -9.47 -6.38 3.70
C LYS A 76 -10.82 -5.70 3.91
N GLU A 77 -10.85 -4.62 4.69
CA GLU A 77 -12.08 -4.02 5.20
C GLU A 77 -12.17 -2.50 4.93
N ALA A 78 -11.14 -1.92 4.31
CA ALA A 78 -11.02 -0.48 4.15
C ALA A 78 -10.15 -0.06 2.95
N ILE A 79 -10.43 1.14 2.46
CA ILE A 79 -9.50 1.92 1.63
C ILE A 79 -8.84 2.94 2.55
N LEU A 80 -7.52 2.83 2.69
CA LEU A 80 -6.71 3.72 3.50
C LEU A 80 -6.09 4.82 2.63
N TYR A 81 -5.95 6.02 3.18
CA TYR A 81 -5.02 7.03 2.69
C TYR A 81 -3.76 7.04 3.56
N LEU A 82 -2.61 6.91 2.91
CA LEU A 82 -1.29 6.86 3.55
C LEU A 82 -0.42 7.97 2.96
N LYS A 83 0.13 8.83 3.81
CA LYS A 83 1.00 9.93 3.38
C LYS A 83 2.19 10.06 4.31
N ASP A 84 3.33 10.37 3.72
CA ASP A 84 4.54 10.87 4.38
C ASP A 84 4.48 12.41 4.32
N SER A 85 4.39 13.06 5.48
CA SER A 85 4.20 14.50 5.63
C SER A 85 5.47 15.24 6.04
N ASP A 86 6.50 14.53 6.52
CA ASP A 86 7.77 15.08 6.98
C ASP A 86 8.99 14.65 6.13
N TRP A 87 8.75 13.84 5.10
CA TRP A 87 9.70 13.39 4.09
C TRP A 87 10.77 12.43 4.63
N ASP A 88 10.42 11.62 5.64
CA ASP A 88 11.31 10.61 6.22
C ASP A 88 11.23 9.23 5.53
N HIS A 89 10.46 9.13 4.44
CA HIS A 89 10.16 7.92 3.67
C HIS A 89 9.24 6.92 4.38
N LYS A 90 8.52 7.36 5.41
CA LYS A 90 7.53 6.58 6.13
C LYS A 90 6.20 7.33 6.18
N ALA A 91 5.10 6.60 6.01
CA ALA A 91 3.78 7.16 6.19
C ALA A 91 3.52 7.45 7.68
N ASP A 92 3.45 8.72 8.04
CA ASP A 92 3.02 9.22 9.35
C ASP A 92 1.51 9.52 9.39
N VAL A 93 0.90 9.75 8.22
CA VAL A 93 -0.55 9.90 8.08
C VAL A 93 -1.17 8.58 7.65
N ARG A 94 -2.16 8.11 8.43
CA ARG A 94 -2.99 6.94 8.12
C ARG A 94 -4.46 7.23 8.40
N GLU A 95 -5.24 7.39 7.34
CA GLU A 95 -6.67 7.70 7.41
C GLU A 95 -7.50 6.59 6.75
N VAL A 96 -8.66 6.27 7.33
CA VAL A 96 -9.65 5.39 6.69
C VAL A 96 -10.60 6.28 5.88
N LEU A 97 -10.45 6.30 4.56
CA LEU A 97 -11.36 7.07 3.70
C LEU A 97 -12.71 6.37 3.53
N PHE A 98 -12.67 5.06 3.36
CA PHE A 98 -13.84 4.21 3.25
C PHE A 98 -13.61 2.93 4.06
N GLY A 99 -14.60 2.52 4.84
CA GLY A 99 -14.56 1.32 5.64
C GLY A 99 -15.88 0.56 5.62
N GLY A 100 -15.90 -0.60 6.28
CA GLY A 100 -17.10 -1.44 6.38
C GLY A 100 -17.27 -2.43 5.23
N PHE A 101 -16.24 -2.60 4.38
CA PHE A 101 -16.24 -3.64 3.37
C PHE A 101 -16.21 -5.02 4.03
N GLN A 102 -16.97 -5.96 3.47
CA GLN A 102 -16.97 -7.35 3.92
C GLN A 102 -16.19 -8.21 2.94
N SER A 103 -15.18 -8.92 3.45
CA SER A 103 -14.36 -9.85 2.68
C SER A 103 -14.73 -11.28 3.08
N PRO A 104 -15.43 -12.06 2.21
CA PRO A 104 -15.82 -13.43 2.55
C PRO A 104 -14.62 -14.37 2.68
N HIS A 105 -13.52 -14.12 1.96
CA HIS A 105 -12.27 -14.86 2.06
C HIS A 105 -11.11 -14.05 1.44
N PRO A 106 -9.83 -14.39 1.73
CA PRO A 106 -8.67 -13.59 1.32
C PRO A 106 -8.50 -13.35 -0.20
N GLN A 107 -9.17 -14.11 -1.05
CA GLN A 107 -9.15 -13.93 -2.51
C GLN A 107 -10.19 -12.93 -3.04
N MET A 108 -11.18 -12.54 -2.22
CA MET A 108 -12.25 -11.61 -2.61
C MET A 108 -12.28 -10.43 -1.64
N GLN A 109 -11.60 -9.35 -2.03
CA GLN A 109 -11.46 -8.13 -1.24
C GLN A 109 -11.66 -6.90 -2.12
N ILE A 110 -11.96 -5.76 -1.51
CA ILE A 110 -11.94 -4.47 -2.20
C ILE A 110 -10.50 -4.11 -2.60
N GLY A 111 -10.30 -3.64 -3.82
CA GLY A 111 -8.97 -3.27 -4.27
C GLY A 111 -8.94 -2.77 -5.71
N CYS A 112 -7.71 -2.56 -6.20
CA CYS A 112 -7.42 -2.07 -7.55
C CYS A 112 -8.10 -0.73 -7.91
N PRO A 113 -8.00 0.33 -7.08
CA PRO A 113 -8.44 1.66 -7.49
C PRO A 113 -7.63 2.12 -8.71
N GLN A 114 -8.30 2.75 -9.68
CA GLN A 114 -7.71 3.23 -10.93
C GLN A 114 -8.36 4.55 -11.31
N TRP A 115 -7.61 5.42 -11.98
CA TRP A 115 -8.19 6.60 -12.61
C TRP A 115 -9.04 6.19 -13.82
N GLY A 116 -10.29 6.66 -13.85
CA GLY A 116 -11.09 6.73 -15.05
C GLY A 116 -10.61 7.86 -15.98
N ILE A 117 -10.93 7.74 -17.27
CA ILE A 117 -10.63 8.76 -18.29
C ILE A 117 -11.37 10.10 -18.02
N ASP A 118 -12.38 10.06 -17.17
CA ASP A 118 -13.16 11.21 -16.68
C ASP A 118 -12.50 11.91 -15.48
N ASN A 119 -11.33 11.45 -15.04
CA ASN A 119 -10.62 11.92 -13.84
C ASN A 119 -11.37 11.63 -12.53
N TRP A 120 -12.14 10.54 -12.47
CA TRP A 120 -12.69 9.99 -11.23
C TRP A 120 -11.99 8.68 -10.86
N ILE A 121 -12.07 8.31 -9.58
CA ILE A 121 -11.65 7.01 -9.03
C ILE A 121 -12.90 6.28 -8.56
#